data_AF-A0A3D5Y1T2-F1
#
_entry.id   AF-A0A3D5Y1T2-F1
#
_cell.length_a   1.000
_cell.length_b   1.000
_cell.length_c   1.000
_cell.angle_alpha   90.00
_cell.angle_beta   90.00
_cell.angle_gamma   90.00
#
_symmetry.space_group_name_H-M   'P 1'
#
loop_
_entity.id
_entity.type
_entity.pdbx_description
1 polymer ?
#
loop_
_entity_poly.entity_id
_entity_poly.type
_entity_poly.pdbx_seq_one_letter_code
_entity_poly.pdbx_strand_id
1 'polypeptide(L)' 'MKQFLVFFTSIFLGTSLALAEGPPADGDAAAWCEANQNACVTWCESNPDAEICQEPECD' A
#
# COMPACT_ATOMS: atom_id res chain seq x y z
N MET A 1 -18.68 -17.47 -39.59
CA MET A 1 -17.99 -16.17 -39.65
C MET A 1 -18.86 -15.14 -38.94
N LYS A 2 -18.28 -14.31 -38.05
CA LYS A 2 -18.81 -13.01 -37.58
C LYS A 2 -20.18 -13.09 -36.87
N GLN A 3 -20.41 -12.76 -35.61
CA GLN A 3 -19.83 -11.80 -34.68
C GLN A 3 -20.44 -12.17 -33.32
N PHE A 4 -19.65 -12.54 -32.32
CA PHE A 4 -19.97 -12.22 -30.92
C PHE A 4 -18.64 -11.93 -30.24
N LEU A 5 -18.13 -10.75 -30.61
CA LEU A 5 -16.97 -10.12 -30.03
C LEU A 5 -17.21 -9.92 -28.53
N VAL A 6 -16.34 -10.55 -27.74
CA VAL A 6 -15.69 -9.98 -26.55
C VAL A 6 -16.66 -9.47 -25.48
N PHE A 7 -17.16 -10.40 -24.66
CA PHE A 7 -17.72 -10.05 -23.36
C PHE A 7 -16.57 -9.77 -22.39
N PHE A 8 -16.39 -8.48 -22.09
CA PHE A 8 -15.77 -7.92 -20.88
C PHE A 8 -14.35 -8.39 -20.58
N THR A 9 -13.43 -7.85 -21.38
CA THR A 9 -12.10 -7.48 -20.89
C THR A 9 -12.19 -6.75 -19.55
N SER A 10 -11.38 -7.23 -18.61
CA SER A 10 -10.62 -6.45 -17.63
C SER A 10 -11.43 -5.68 -16.58
N ILE A 11 -11.91 -6.40 -15.56
CA ILE A 11 -11.70 -5.94 -14.17
C ILE A 11 -10.42 -6.63 -13.69
N PHE A 12 -9.30 -6.35 -14.35
CA PHE A 12 -8.07 -6.27 -13.59
C PHE A 12 -8.25 -4.97 -12.83
N LEU A 13 -8.69 -5.09 -11.57
CA LEU A 13 -8.30 -4.10 -10.58
C LEU A 13 -6.77 -4.06 -10.70
N GLY A 14 -6.29 -3.10 -11.47
CA GLY A 14 -5.00 -2.51 -11.25
C GLY A 14 -5.09 -1.91 -9.86
N THR A 15 -4.97 -2.76 -8.84
CA THR A 15 -4.04 -2.45 -7.79
C THR A 15 -2.76 -2.24 -8.55
N SER A 16 -2.52 -0.98 -8.93
CA SER A 16 -1.16 -0.54 -9.18
C SER A 16 -0.41 -1.13 -8.01
N LEU A 17 0.40 -2.14 -8.29
CA LEU A 17 1.50 -2.54 -7.45
C LEU A 17 2.44 -1.33 -7.50
N ALA A 18 1.98 -0.21 -6.96
CA ALA A 18 2.82 0.73 -6.27
C ALA A 18 3.44 -0.19 -5.24
N LEU A 19 4.62 -0.71 -5.58
CA LEU A 19 5.55 -1.21 -4.59
C LEU A 19 5.50 -0.11 -3.54
N ALA A 20 4.88 -0.39 -2.40
CA ALA A 20 4.76 0.60 -1.35
C ALA A 20 6.20 0.89 -0.99
N GLU A 21 6.74 1.98 -1.54
CA GLU A 21 8.05 2.50 -1.21
C GLU A 21 7.96 2.72 0.29
N GLY A 22 8.57 1.82 1.04
CA GLY A 22 8.47 1.84 2.48
C GLY A 22 9.10 3.11 3.05
N PRO A 23 8.94 3.34 4.36
CA PRO A 23 9.63 4.42 5.03
C PRO A 23 11.15 4.36 4.77
N PRO A 24 11.83 5.51 4.68
CA PRO A 24 13.27 5.57 4.47
C PRO A 24 14.02 4.88 5.62
N ALA A 25 15.04 4.08 5.30
CA ALA A 25 15.79 3.29 6.30
C ALA A 25 16.55 4.17 7.32
N ASP A 26 17.12 5.30 6.88
CA ASP A 26 17.89 6.23 7.71
C ASP A 26 17.16 7.58 7.91
N GLY A 27 15.83 7.59 7.74
CA GLY A 27 15.01 8.81 7.78
C GLY A 27 13.88 8.78 8.81
N ASP A 28 13.15 9.89 8.89
CA ASP A 28 11.95 9.96 9.73
C ASP A 28 10.82 9.17 9.08
N ALA A 29 10.65 7.94 9.57
CA ALA A 29 9.59 7.07 9.11
C ALA A 29 8.21 7.70 9.40
N ALA A 30 8.01 8.32 10.57
CA ALA A 30 6.73 8.90 10.98
C ALA A 30 6.31 10.04 10.02
N ALA A 31 7.24 10.94 9.70
CA ALA A 31 7.01 11.99 8.70
C ALA A 31 6.68 11.41 7.31
N TRP A 32 7.28 10.28 6.94
CA TRP A 32 6.91 9.58 5.71
C TRP A 32 5.47 9.06 5.76
N CYS A 33 5.02 8.45 6.87
CA CYS A 33 3.65 7.99 7.01
C CYS A 33 2.64 9.13 6.99
N GLU A 34 2.95 10.27 7.61
CA GLU A 34 2.09 11.47 7.56
C GLU A 34 1.88 11.94 6.11
N ALA A 35 2.94 11.94 5.30
CA ALA A 35 2.88 12.31 3.89
C ALA A 35 2.26 11.22 2.98
N ASN A 36 2.29 9.95 3.41
CA ASN A 36 1.94 8.79 2.58
C ASN A 36 0.95 7.84 3.29
N GLN A 37 -0.08 8.38 3.94
CA GLN A 37 -0.97 7.61 4.84
C GLN A 37 -1.49 6.29 4.26
N ASN A 38 -1.97 6.29 3.01
CA ASN A 38 -2.47 5.05 2.40
C ASN A 38 -1.35 4.02 2.14
N ALA A 39 -0.17 4.48 1.71
CA ALA A 39 0.98 3.60 1.50
C ALA A 39 1.53 3.08 2.83
N CYS A 40 1.50 3.90 3.88
CA CYS A 40 1.86 3.52 5.24
C CYS A 40 1.00 2.36 5.76
N VAL A 41 -0.32 2.48 5.66
CA VAL A 41 -1.25 1.40 6.07
C VAL A 41 -0.95 0.11 5.31
N THR A 42 -0.85 0.18 3.98
CA THR A 42 -0.53 -1.00 3.16
C THR A 42 0.83 -1.60 3.47
N TRP A 43 1.84 -0.78 3.79
CA TRP A 43 3.17 -1.26 4.16
C TRP A 43 3.15 -1.96 5.53
N CYS A 44 2.42 -1.42 6.50
CA CYS A 44 2.26 -1.98 7.84
C CYS A 44 1.56 -3.36 7.84
N GLU A 45 0.68 -3.63 6.87
CA GLU A 45 0.08 -4.96 6.70
C GLU A 45 1.14 -6.06 6.51
N SER A 46 2.28 -5.73 5.89
CA SER A 46 3.40 -6.65 5.68
C SER A 46 4.53 -6.50 6.70
N ASN A 47 4.51 -5.44 7.51
CA ASN A 47 5.56 -5.08 8.47
C ASN A 47 4.93 -4.73 9.84
N PRO A 48 4.15 -5.63 10.45
CA PRO A 48 3.36 -5.31 11.64
C PRO A 48 4.23 -4.99 12.85
N ASP A 49 5.47 -5.49 12.88
CA ASP A 49 6.39 -5.29 14.00
C ASP A 49 7.21 -3.99 13.90
N ALA A 50 7.12 -3.25 12.79
CA ALA A 50 7.83 -1.99 12.64
C ALA A 50 7.28 -0.95 13.62
N GLU A 51 8.17 -0.21 14.29
CA GLU A 51 7.82 0.77 15.33
C GLU A 51 6.77 1.79 14.87
N ILE A 52 6.86 2.21 13.61
CA ILE A 52 5.90 3.14 12.99
C ILE A 52 4.47 2.59 12.86
N CYS A 53 4.33 1.27 12.84
CA CYS A 53 3.05 0.59 12.74
C CYS A 53 2.46 0.26 14.12
N GLN A 54 3.25 0.40 15.19
CA GLN A 54 2.77 0.19 16.53
C GLN A 54 1.92 1.38 16.96
N GLU A 55 0.71 1.10 17.44
CA GLU A 55 -0.03 2.12 18.17
C GLU A 55 0.78 2.47 19.43
N PRO A 56 0.88 3.78 19.79
CA PRO A 56 1.52 4.14 21.06
C PRO A 56 0.81 3.40 22.19
N GLU A 57 1.58 2.80 23.10
CA GLU A 57 1.02 2.18 24.30
C GLU A 57 0.22 3.25 25.06
N CYS A 58 -1.10 3.18 24.94
CA CYS A 58 -2.01 4.04 25.66
C CYS A 58 -2.09 3.48 27.08
N ASP A 59 -1.31 4.05 28.00
CA ASP A 59 -1.47 3.88 29.45
C ASP A 59 -2.85 4.38 29.94
#